data_AF-A0A1B6I413-F1
#
_entry.id   AF-A0A1B6I413-F1
#
_cell.length_a   1.000
_cell.length_b   1.000
_cell.length_c   1.000
_cell.angle_alpha   90.00
_cell.angle_beta   90.00
_cell.angle_gamma   90.00
#
_symmetry.space_group_name_H-M   'P 1'
#
loop_
_entity.id
_entity.type
_entity.pdbx_description
1 polymer ?
#
loop_
_entity_poly.entity_id
_entity_poly.type
_entity_poly.pdbx_seq_one_letter_code
_entity_poly.pdbx_strand_id
1 'polypeptide(L)'
;GIRDKKSEQTQQEAVILLGYMARECAELHPVLRDFSLLGNKVDLEVDFFENLQHLQLHRKVRALLKFCEVSKGLTKLPCTRTLTQFVLPIISQFLCSERYSNKNTIVDAAIEALGTICKMLPWHHYELVLRYYLGKLRQSVEFQKQLVRIIVAILNAFHFDLSNSDIKGVEPSELKEVKSEDITVEKDENKEKTESGSDELDPENEDEDKSKGNEDLEDVLNNYDTINEDQEAAETIEVTEESILE
;
A
#
# COMPACT_ATOMS: atom_id res chain seq x y z
N GLY A 1 16.39 2.91 -6.54
CA GLY A 1 16.89 1.66 -5.93
C GLY A 1 15.73 0.75 -5.60
N ILE A 2 15.24 0.76 -4.36
CA ILE A 2 14.19 -0.17 -3.89
C ILE A 2 12.84 0.00 -4.62
N ARG A 3 12.51 1.23 -5.04
CA ARG A 3 11.28 1.54 -5.79
C ARG A 3 11.39 1.32 -7.30
N ASP A 4 12.56 0.89 -7.81
CA ASP A 4 12.75 0.70 -9.25
C ASP A 4 12.01 -0.57 -9.72
N LYS A 5 10.88 -0.38 -10.40
CA LYS A 5 10.08 -1.47 -10.98
C LYS A 5 10.57 -1.90 -12.36
N LYS A 6 11.46 -1.13 -13.00
CA LYS A 6 11.96 -1.38 -14.36
C LYS A 6 13.16 -2.32 -14.34
N SER A 7 14.09 -2.08 -13.40
CA SER A 7 15.28 -2.91 -13.23
C SER A 7 15.16 -3.77 -11.99
N GLU A 8 14.77 -5.03 -12.17
CA GLU A 8 14.77 -6.02 -11.09
C GLU A 8 16.15 -6.08 -10.44
N GLN A 9 17.23 -6.16 -11.23
CA GLN A 9 18.59 -6.25 -10.71
C GLN A 9 18.96 -5.08 -9.77
N THR A 10 18.60 -3.85 -10.14
CA THR A 10 18.85 -2.67 -9.29
C THR A 10 18.11 -2.77 -7.97
N GLN A 11 16.86 -3.24 -8.00
CA GLN A 11 16.08 -3.47 -6.79
C GLN A 11 16.69 -4.60 -5.94
N GLN A 12 17.11 -5.70 -6.56
CA GLN A 12 17.72 -6.83 -5.87
C GLN A 12 18.99 -6.41 -5.12
N GLU A 13 19.90 -5.72 -5.81
CA GLU A 13 21.14 -5.19 -5.22
C GLU A 13 20.85 -4.21 -4.08
N ALA A 14 19.85 -3.34 -4.23
CA ALA A 14 19.45 -2.40 -3.18
C ALA A 14 18.93 -3.12 -1.91
N VAL A 15 18.17 -4.20 -2.06
CA VAL A 15 17.67 -5.00 -0.93
C VAL A 15 18.79 -5.81 -0.29
N ILE A 16 19.75 -6.34 -1.06
CA ILE A 16 20.94 -7.02 -0.53
C ILE A 16 21.74 -6.04 0.34
N LEU A 17 21.99 -4.83 -0.17
CA LEU A 17 22.69 -3.78 0.57
C LEU A 17 21.93 -3.41 1.85
N LEU A 18 20.61 -3.21 1.77
CA LEU A 18 19.77 -2.95 2.94
C LEU A 18 19.88 -4.07 3.97
N GLY A 19 19.88 -5.34 3.54
CA GLY A 19 20.02 -6.48 4.43
C GLY A 19 21.38 -6.52 5.14
N TYR A 20 22.46 -6.23 4.42
CA TYR A 20 23.78 -6.10 5.03
C TYR A 20 23.82 -4.97 6.06
N MET A 21 23.27 -3.80 5.73
CA MET A 21 23.20 -2.65 6.64
C MET A 21 22.32 -2.93 7.86
N ALA A 22 21.18 -3.59 7.70
CA ALA A 22 20.30 -3.95 8.81
C ALA A 22 20.98 -4.90 9.80
N ARG A 23 21.80 -5.82 9.30
CA ARG A 23 22.58 -6.76 10.12
C ARG A 23 23.73 -6.04 10.85
N GLU A 24 24.53 -5.26 10.14
CA GLU A 24 25.77 -4.69 10.72
C GLU A 24 25.58 -3.34 11.43
N CYS A 25 24.57 -2.57 11.05
CA CYS A 25 24.43 -1.16 11.40
C CYS A 25 23.09 -0.83 12.08
N ALA A 26 22.50 -1.78 12.82
CA ALA A 26 21.20 -1.62 13.48
C ALA A 26 21.13 -0.38 14.39
N GLU A 27 22.23 0.01 15.02
CA GLU A 27 22.27 1.16 15.94
C GLU A 27 22.41 2.52 15.26
N LEU A 28 22.70 2.57 13.95
CA LEU A 28 22.97 3.82 13.25
C LEU A 28 21.71 4.58 12.83
N HIS A 29 20.59 3.88 12.64
CA HIS A 29 19.36 4.50 12.14
C HIS A 29 18.10 3.70 12.56
N PRO A 30 16.98 4.35 12.94
CA PRO A 30 15.75 3.65 13.33
C PRO A 30 15.24 2.64 12.30
N VAL A 31 15.29 2.98 11.02
CA VAL A 31 14.92 2.06 9.93
C VAL A 31 15.79 0.80 9.92
N LEU A 32 17.09 0.94 10.14
CA LEU A 32 18.00 -0.22 10.19
C LEU A 32 17.74 -1.07 11.44
N ARG A 33 17.41 -0.43 12.56
CA ARG A 33 17.00 -1.14 13.78
C ARG A 33 15.74 -1.96 13.55
N ASP A 34 14.72 -1.39 12.93
CA ASP A 34 13.48 -2.11 12.62
C ASP A 34 13.75 -3.32 11.72
N PHE A 35 14.59 -3.13 10.69
CA PHE A 35 14.97 -4.19 9.75
C PHE A 35 15.90 -5.25 10.35
N SER A 36 16.68 -4.92 11.38
CA SER A 36 17.59 -5.86 12.03
C SER A 36 16.87 -7.07 12.60
N LEU A 37 15.60 -6.90 13.00
CA LEU A 37 14.72 -7.95 13.53
C LEU A 37 14.33 -9.00 12.48
N LEU A 38 14.41 -8.64 11.19
CA LEU A 38 14.13 -9.54 10.07
C LEU A 38 15.38 -10.28 9.59
N GLY A 39 16.56 -9.70 9.81
CA GLY A 39 17.85 -10.28 9.44
C GLY A 39 18.29 -11.43 10.35
N ASN A 40 19.13 -12.33 9.85
CA ASN A 40 19.82 -13.35 10.63
C ASN A 40 21.27 -13.49 10.15
N LYS A 41 22.23 -13.16 11.03
CA LYS A 41 23.67 -13.26 10.74
C LYS A 41 24.20 -14.69 10.77
N VAL A 42 23.56 -15.56 11.53
CA VAL A 42 24.03 -16.93 11.79
C VAL A 42 23.52 -17.88 10.71
N ASP A 43 22.25 -17.72 10.33
CA ASP A 43 21.61 -18.58 9.35
C ASP A 43 20.93 -17.76 8.24
N LEU A 44 21.62 -17.69 7.10
CA LEU A 44 21.12 -17.02 5.89
C LEU A 44 19.93 -17.74 5.25
N GLU A 45 19.67 -19.02 5.60
CA GLU A 45 18.51 -19.75 5.10
C GLU A 45 17.19 -19.26 5.68
N VAL A 46 17.23 -18.57 6.81
CA VAL A 46 16.07 -17.93 7.44
C VAL A 46 16.15 -16.41 7.37
N ASP A 47 17.21 -15.83 6.81
CA ASP A 47 17.35 -14.38 6.66
C ASP A 47 16.31 -13.83 5.69
N PHE A 48 15.60 -12.77 6.09
CA PHE A 48 14.54 -12.17 5.30
C PHE A 48 15.02 -11.66 3.94
N PHE A 49 16.15 -10.95 3.92
CA PHE A 49 16.67 -10.28 2.72
C PHE A 49 17.19 -11.31 1.71
N GLU A 50 17.93 -12.32 2.19
CA GLU A 50 18.42 -13.42 1.34
C GLU A 50 17.27 -14.26 0.76
N ASN A 51 16.21 -14.51 1.55
CA ASN A 51 15.05 -15.24 1.08
C ASN A 51 14.21 -14.44 0.06
N LEU A 52 14.08 -13.14 0.26
CA LEU A 52 13.33 -12.25 -0.62
C LEU A 52 13.98 -12.13 -2.02
N GLN A 53 15.31 -12.16 -2.07
CA GLN A 53 16.08 -12.07 -3.31
C GLN A 53 16.30 -13.40 -4.04
N HIS A 54 15.87 -14.50 -3.43
CA HIS A 54 16.10 -15.81 -3.99
C HIS A 54 15.28 -16.07 -5.25
N LEU A 55 15.86 -16.80 -6.22
CA LEU A 55 15.18 -17.16 -7.48
C LEU A 55 13.90 -18.01 -7.25
N GLN A 56 13.92 -18.87 -6.22
CA GLN A 56 12.79 -19.74 -5.88
C GLN A 56 11.68 -18.97 -5.14
N LEU A 57 10.45 -19.04 -5.67
CA LEU A 57 9.28 -18.35 -5.12
C LEU A 57 8.94 -18.77 -3.69
N HIS A 58 9.16 -20.03 -3.31
CA HIS A 58 8.85 -20.48 -1.96
C HIS A 58 9.72 -19.80 -0.89
N ARG A 59 10.97 -19.42 -1.23
CA ARG A 59 11.83 -18.65 -0.33
C ARG A 59 11.31 -17.22 -0.21
N LYS A 60 10.88 -16.60 -1.31
CA LYS A 60 10.20 -15.29 -1.27
C LYS A 60 8.93 -15.32 -0.40
N VAL A 61 8.10 -16.37 -0.54
CA VAL A 61 6.92 -16.59 0.31
C VAL A 61 7.33 -16.67 1.78
N ARG A 62 8.35 -17.47 2.11
CA ARG A 62 8.87 -17.59 3.49
C ARG A 62 9.34 -16.25 4.04
N ALA A 63 10.00 -15.40 3.24
CA ALA A 63 10.40 -14.06 3.66
C ALA A 63 9.17 -13.19 4.03
N LEU A 64 8.16 -13.16 3.16
CA LEU A 64 6.94 -12.37 3.42
C LEU A 64 6.19 -12.86 4.67
N LEU A 65 6.04 -14.17 4.84
CA LEU A 65 5.41 -14.74 6.03
C LEU A 65 6.23 -14.50 7.30
N LYS A 66 7.57 -14.56 7.20
CA LYS A 66 8.46 -14.20 8.31
C LYS A 66 8.26 -12.74 8.73
N PHE A 67 8.12 -11.81 7.78
CA PHE A 67 7.78 -10.42 8.11
C PHE A 67 6.48 -10.35 8.92
N CYS A 68 5.41 -11.02 8.45
CA CYS A 68 4.14 -11.05 9.16
C CYS A 68 4.26 -11.63 10.58
N GLU A 69 5.02 -12.70 10.73
CA GLU A 69 5.26 -13.37 12.03
C GLU A 69 6.03 -12.47 12.99
N VAL A 70 7.14 -11.87 12.53
CA VAL A 70 7.94 -10.95 13.35
C VAL A 70 7.11 -9.74 13.76
N SER A 71 6.35 -9.15 12.83
CA SER A 71 5.47 -8.00 13.12
C SER A 71 4.44 -8.27 14.20
N LYS A 72 3.87 -9.49 14.26
CA LYS A 72 2.92 -9.88 15.32
C LYS A 72 3.56 -9.95 16.70
N GLY A 73 4.86 -10.24 16.78
CA GLY A 73 5.62 -10.34 18.02
C GLY A 73 6.31 -9.05 18.47
N LEU A 74 6.14 -7.95 17.74
CA LEU A 74 6.80 -6.68 18.07
C LEU A 74 6.22 -6.06 19.34
N THR A 75 7.11 -5.67 20.25
CA THR A 75 6.76 -4.88 21.45
C THR A 75 6.61 -3.39 21.14
N LYS A 76 7.32 -2.90 20.10
CA LYS A 76 7.29 -1.53 19.63
C LYS A 76 7.00 -1.53 18.12
N LEU A 77 6.10 -0.66 17.67
CA LEU A 77 5.82 -0.51 16.25
C LEU A 77 7.05 0.03 15.51
N PRO A 78 7.34 -0.48 14.29
CA PRO A 78 8.33 0.10 13.39
C PRO A 78 7.99 1.55 13.07
N CYS A 79 8.97 2.35 12.67
CA CYS A 79 8.67 3.70 12.21
C CYS A 79 7.88 3.67 10.89
N THR A 80 6.98 4.64 10.71
CA THR A 80 6.13 4.74 9.50
C THR A 80 6.98 4.74 8.22
N ARG A 81 8.12 5.44 8.23
CA ARG A 81 9.07 5.49 7.12
C ARG A 81 9.59 4.11 6.72
N THR A 82 9.88 3.21 7.67
CA THR A 82 10.27 1.82 7.38
C THR A 82 9.18 1.12 6.56
N LEU A 83 7.93 1.26 7.00
CA LEU A 83 6.80 0.60 6.38
C LEU A 83 6.49 1.18 4.99
N THR A 84 6.40 2.50 4.86
CA THR A 84 5.94 3.16 3.63
C THR A 84 7.03 3.27 2.57
N GLN A 85 8.28 3.56 2.95
CA GLN A 85 9.34 3.84 1.98
C GLN A 85 10.19 2.63 1.61
N PHE A 86 10.12 1.54 2.40
CA PHE A 86 10.92 0.34 2.18
C PHE A 86 10.06 -0.92 2.04
N VAL A 87 9.33 -1.30 3.09
CA VAL A 87 8.62 -2.60 3.13
C VAL A 87 7.47 -2.63 2.11
N LEU A 88 6.70 -1.56 2.00
CA LEU A 88 5.57 -1.48 1.08
C LEU A 88 6.02 -1.56 -0.40
N PRO A 89 7.01 -0.79 -0.90
CA PRO A 89 7.55 -0.96 -2.25
C PRO A 89 8.07 -2.37 -2.55
N ILE A 90 8.66 -3.02 -1.53
CA ILE A 90 9.15 -4.39 -1.65
C ILE A 90 7.99 -5.37 -1.84
N ILE A 91 6.86 -5.17 -1.16
CA ILE A 91 5.70 -6.07 -1.21
C ILE A 91 4.85 -5.78 -2.45
N SER A 92 4.67 -4.51 -2.80
CA SER A 92 3.79 -4.08 -3.89
C SER A 92 4.20 -4.64 -5.25
N GLN A 93 5.49 -4.96 -5.46
CA GLN A 93 5.97 -5.60 -6.69
C GLN A 93 5.28 -6.95 -6.99
N PHE A 94 4.80 -7.64 -5.96
CA PHE A 94 4.12 -8.94 -6.08
C PHE A 94 2.61 -8.77 -6.31
N LEU A 95 2.06 -7.56 -6.10
CA LEU A 95 0.65 -7.26 -6.19
C LEU A 95 0.31 -6.64 -7.55
N CYS A 96 -0.81 -7.04 -8.15
CA CYS A 96 -1.28 -6.51 -9.44
C CYS A 96 -0.19 -6.52 -10.52
N SER A 97 0.60 -7.60 -10.58
CA SER A 97 1.72 -7.75 -11.51
C SER A 97 1.46 -8.94 -12.43
N GLU A 98 1.54 -8.73 -13.74
CA GLU A 98 1.38 -9.79 -14.74
C GLU A 98 2.32 -10.98 -14.50
N ARG A 99 3.56 -10.71 -14.05
CA ARG A 99 4.57 -11.72 -13.71
C ARG A 99 4.11 -12.70 -12.63
N TYR A 100 3.22 -12.25 -11.75
CA TYR A 100 2.74 -12.99 -10.58
C TYR A 100 1.25 -13.35 -10.65
N SER A 101 0.56 -13.00 -11.74
CA SER A 101 -0.87 -13.28 -11.98
C SER A 101 -1.28 -14.74 -11.72
N ASN A 102 -0.47 -15.70 -12.17
CA ASN A 102 -0.73 -17.14 -12.00
C ASN A 102 -0.08 -17.75 -10.74
N LYS A 103 0.56 -16.94 -9.89
CA LYS A 103 1.33 -17.41 -8.73
C LYS A 103 0.62 -17.03 -7.43
N ASN A 104 -0.54 -17.64 -7.19
CA ASN A 104 -1.39 -17.31 -6.05
C ASN A 104 -0.67 -17.37 -4.70
N THR A 105 0.24 -18.33 -4.46
CA THR A 105 0.93 -18.46 -3.16
C THR A 105 1.76 -17.22 -2.77
N ILE A 106 2.52 -16.63 -3.70
CA ILE A 106 3.31 -15.43 -3.41
C ILE A 106 2.43 -14.18 -3.32
N VAL A 107 1.39 -14.12 -4.16
CA VAL A 107 0.38 -13.07 -4.11
C VAL A 107 -0.32 -13.06 -2.75
N ASP A 108 -0.72 -14.22 -2.26
CA ASP A 108 -1.44 -14.36 -1.00
C ASP A 108 -0.57 -13.94 0.19
N ALA A 109 0.70 -14.36 0.19
CA ALA A 109 1.67 -13.93 1.19
C ALA A 109 1.93 -12.41 1.14
N ALA A 110 1.94 -11.81 -0.07
CA ALA A 110 2.07 -10.37 -0.23
C ALA A 110 0.83 -9.60 0.25
N ILE A 111 -0.38 -10.13 0.03
CA ILE A 111 -1.63 -9.56 0.55
C ILE A 111 -1.64 -9.62 2.09
N GLU A 112 -1.21 -10.74 2.69
CA GLU A 112 -1.09 -10.84 4.15
C GLU A 112 -0.05 -9.85 4.71
N ALA A 113 1.08 -9.68 4.02
CA ALA A 113 2.11 -8.72 4.40
C ALA A 113 1.61 -7.27 4.31
N LEU A 114 0.86 -6.92 3.26
CA LEU A 114 0.20 -5.62 3.13
C LEU A 114 -0.81 -5.38 4.25
N GLY A 115 -1.66 -6.36 4.56
CA GLY A 115 -2.59 -6.26 5.68
C GLY A 115 -1.85 -6.07 7.02
N THR A 116 -0.71 -6.74 7.19
CA THR A 116 0.14 -6.57 8.38
C THR A 116 0.74 -5.16 8.46
N ILE A 117 1.20 -4.59 7.34
CA ILE A 117 1.62 -3.18 7.27
C ILE A 117 0.47 -2.26 7.71
N CYS A 118 -0.73 -2.44 7.16
CA CYS A 118 -1.89 -1.59 7.46
C CYS A 118 -2.28 -1.60 8.95
N LYS A 119 -2.01 -2.68 9.69
CA LYS A 119 -2.22 -2.73 11.15
C LYS A 119 -1.26 -1.88 11.96
N MET A 120 -0.16 -1.45 11.35
CA MET A 120 0.91 -0.67 12.00
C MET A 120 0.99 0.75 11.44
N LEU A 121 0.17 1.11 10.45
CA LEU A 121 0.16 2.44 9.86
C LEU A 121 -0.73 3.41 10.65
N PRO A 122 -0.35 4.69 10.76
CA PRO A 122 -1.25 5.73 11.24
C PRO A 122 -2.38 5.99 10.23
N TRP A 123 -3.43 6.69 10.68
CA TRP A 123 -4.68 6.91 9.92
C TRP A 123 -4.44 7.41 8.50
N HIS A 124 -3.68 8.49 8.33
CA HIS A 124 -3.51 9.12 7.03
C HIS A 124 -2.82 8.20 6.01
N HIS A 125 -1.74 7.52 6.40
CA HIS A 125 -1.07 6.55 5.52
C HIS A 125 -1.97 5.35 5.21
N TYR A 126 -2.73 4.86 6.19
CA TYR A 126 -3.73 3.81 5.97
C TYR A 126 -4.80 4.24 4.97
N GLU A 127 -5.35 5.45 5.12
CA GLU A 127 -6.36 6.03 4.24
C GLU A 127 -5.85 6.15 2.81
N LEU A 128 -4.62 6.65 2.63
CA LEU A 128 -3.98 6.76 1.31
C LEU A 128 -3.87 5.40 0.62
N VAL A 129 -3.43 4.36 1.35
CA VAL A 129 -3.34 2.99 0.83
C VAL A 129 -4.73 2.46 0.46
N LEU A 130 -5.73 2.65 1.30
CA LEU A 130 -7.10 2.20 1.04
C LEU A 130 -7.69 2.90 -0.19
N ARG A 131 -7.58 4.23 -0.27
CA ARG A 131 -8.08 5.03 -1.38
C ARG A 131 -7.40 4.66 -2.70
N TYR A 132 -6.08 4.41 -2.67
CA TYR A 132 -5.35 3.93 -3.85
C TYR A 132 -5.92 2.61 -4.39
N TYR A 133 -6.09 1.60 -3.54
CA TYR A 133 -6.59 0.30 -4.01
C TYR A 133 -8.08 0.33 -4.40
N LEU A 134 -8.90 1.18 -3.76
CA LEU A 134 -10.28 1.43 -4.19
C LEU A 134 -10.34 2.09 -5.57
N GLY A 135 -9.49 3.10 -5.83
CA GLY A 135 -9.36 3.73 -7.14
C GLY A 135 -8.90 2.72 -8.20
N LYS A 136 -7.90 1.91 -7.87
CA LYS A 136 -7.34 0.87 -8.77
C LYS A 136 -8.37 -0.21 -9.11
N LEU A 137 -9.25 -0.58 -8.18
CA LEU A 137 -10.35 -1.53 -8.42
C LEU A 137 -11.29 -1.05 -9.53
N ARG A 138 -11.56 0.26 -9.62
CA ARG A 138 -12.45 0.83 -10.64
C ARG A 138 -11.82 0.81 -12.04
N GLN A 139 -10.49 0.83 -12.13
CA GLN A 139 -9.75 1.00 -13.37
C GLN A 139 -9.19 -0.32 -13.93
N SER A 140 -8.88 -1.29 -13.07
CA SER A 140 -8.15 -2.51 -13.46
C SER A 140 -9.03 -3.76 -13.40
N VAL A 141 -9.63 -4.09 -14.55
CA VAL A 141 -10.50 -5.27 -14.71
C VAL A 141 -9.71 -6.58 -14.59
N GLU A 142 -8.45 -6.59 -15.03
CA GLU A 142 -7.60 -7.79 -15.07
C GLU A 142 -7.29 -8.35 -13.67
N PHE A 143 -7.10 -7.47 -12.68
CA PHE A 143 -6.74 -7.85 -11.31
C PHE A 143 -7.92 -7.74 -10.33
N GLN A 144 -9.16 -7.61 -10.81
CA GLN A 144 -10.32 -7.30 -9.98
C GLN A 144 -10.48 -8.27 -8.78
N LYS A 145 -10.35 -9.58 -8.98
CA LYS A 145 -10.42 -10.58 -7.89
C LYS A 145 -9.29 -10.39 -6.87
N GLN A 146 -8.09 -10.07 -7.31
CA GLN A 146 -6.95 -9.81 -6.43
C GLN A 146 -7.15 -8.50 -5.65
N LEU A 147 -7.62 -7.44 -6.32
CA LEU A 147 -7.91 -6.14 -5.72
C LEU A 147 -8.98 -6.22 -4.63
N VAL A 148 -10.06 -7.00 -4.86
CA VAL A 148 -11.06 -7.26 -3.81
C VAL A 148 -10.41 -7.91 -2.58
N ARG A 149 -9.54 -8.91 -2.77
CA ARG A 149 -8.82 -9.57 -1.65
C ARG A 149 -7.88 -8.61 -0.92
N ILE A 150 -7.20 -7.73 -1.65
CA ILE A 150 -6.36 -6.67 -1.08
C ILE A 150 -7.20 -5.73 -0.22
N ILE A 151 -8.30 -5.21 -0.75
CA ILE A 151 -9.17 -4.27 -0.02
C ILE A 151 -9.74 -4.93 1.24
N VAL A 152 -10.20 -6.18 1.14
CA VAL A 152 -10.66 -6.93 2.33
C VAL A 152 -9.54 -7.09 3.36
N ALA A 153 -8.31 -7.36 2.94
CA ALA A 153 -7.17 -7.46 3.87
C ALA A 153 -6.86 -6.12 4.56
N ILE A 154 -6.95 -5.00 3.84
CA ILE A 154 -6.78 -3.64 4.38
C ILE A 154 -7.90 -3.34 5.39
N LEU A 155 -9.16 -3.60 5.04
CA LEU A 155 -10.30 -3.36 5.94
C LEU A 155 -10.24 -4.23 7.20
N ASN A 156 -9.81 -5.48 7.09
CA ASN A 156 -9.58 -6.36 8.25
C ASN A 156 -8.39 -5.92 9.13
N ALA A 157 -7.55 -4.99 8.65
CA ALA A 157 -6.45 -4.39 9.38
C ALA A 157 -6.82 -3.06 10.07
N PHE A 158 -8.07 -2.62 9.94
CA PHE A 158 -8.58 -1.43 10.62
C PHE A 158 -8.50 -1.58 12.13
N HIS A 159 -7.86 -0.62 12.79
CA HIS A 159 -7.57 -0.67 14.23
C HIS A 159 -7.81 0.68 14.92
N PHE A 160 -8.39 1.65 14.22
CA PHE A 160 -8.62 3.00 14.75
C PHE A 160 -9.86 3.03 15.62
N ASP A 161 -9.76 3.65 16.80
CA ASP A 161 -10.90 3.84 17.69
C ASP A 161 -11.72 5.05 17.25
N LEU A 162 -12.95 4.79 16.82
CA LEU A 162 -13.90 5.82 16.38
C LEU A 162 -14.87 6.25 17.50
N SER A 163 -14.69 5.78 18.74
CA SER A 163 -15.66 6.03 19.83
C SER A 163 -15.83 7.52 20.17
N ASN A 164 -14.82 8.34 19.89
CA ASN A 164 -14.83 9.79 20.12
C ASN A 164 -14.94 10.60 18.81
N SER A 165 -15.27 9.97 17.68
CA SER A 165 -15.41 10.71 16.42
C SER A 165 -16.75 11.46 16.40
N ASP A 166 -16.71 12.77 16.13
CA ASP A 166 -17.91 13.57 15.90
C ASP A 166 -18.52 13.18 14.54
N ILE A 167 -19.37 12.16 14.53
CA ILE A 167 -20.18 11.77 13.36
C ILE A 167 -21.35 12.76 13.17
N LYS A 168 -21.07 14.06 13.20
CA LYS A 168 -22.04 15.12 12.98
C LYS A 168 -21.84 15.65 11.56
N GLY A 169 -22.31 14.90 10.57
CA GLY A 169 -22.20 15.35 9.18
C GLY A 169 -22.62 14.36 8.09
N VAL A 170 -22.84 13.08 8.41
CA VAL A 170 -23.34 12.11 7.43
C VAL A 170 -24.79 11.81 7.75
N GLU A 171 -25.70 12.61 7.19
CA GLU A 171 -27.11 12.24 7.13
C GLU A 171 -27.21 10.91 6.35
N PRO A 172 -27.90 9.87 6.86
CA PRO A 172 -28.03 8.55 6.21
C PRO A 172 -28.64 8.57 4.80
N SER A 173 -29.15 9.72 4.37
CA SER A 173 -29.88 9.97 3.13
C SER A 173 -29.05 9.81 1.85
N GLU A 174 -27.72 9.79 1.92
CA GLU A 174 -26.84 9.68 0.73
C GLU A 174 -26.34 8.27 0.44
N LEU A 175 -26.60 7.30 1.32
CA LEU A 175 -26.39 5.89 1.02
C LEU A 175 -27.51 5.44 0.09
N LYS A 176 -27.36 5.69 -1.22
CA LYS A 176 -28.19 5.03 -2.23
C LYS A 176 -28.07 3.52 -2.00
N GLU A 177 -29.17 2.92 -1.54
CA GLU A 177 -29.32 1.47 -1.46
C GLU A 177 -28.88 0.88 -2.80
N VAL A 178 -27.73 0.20 -2.82
CA VAL A 178 -27.35 -0.64 -3.94
C VAL A 178 -28.28 -1.84 -3.86
N LYS A 179 -29.42 -1.74 -4.56
CA LYS A 179 -30.29 -2.88 -4.80
C LYS A 179 -29.43 -3.97 -5.44
N SER A 180 -29.34 -5.10 -4.74
CA SER A 180 -28.67 -6.30 -5.23
C SER A 180 -29.50 -6.84 -6.39
N GLU A 181 -29.20 -6.41 -7.61
CA GLU A 181 -29.71 -7.08 -8.80
C GLU A 181 -28.91 -8.37 -8.98
N ASP A 182 -29.61 -9.49 -8.80
CA ASP A 182 -29.14 -10.84 -9.12
C ASP A 182 -28.57 -10.86 -10.55
N ILE A 183 -27.28 -11.20 -10.67
CA ILE A 183 -26.66 -11.46 -11.97
C ILE A 183 -27.10 -12.86 -12.42
N THR A 184 -28.23 -12.96 -13.10
CA THR A 184 -28.59 -14.14 -13.88
C THR A 184 -27.76 -14.15 -15.16
N VAL A 185 -26.81 -15.08 -15.24
CA VAL A 185 -26.00 -15.34 -16.43
C VAL A 185 -26.81 -16.21 -17.39
N GLU A 186 -27.37 -15.62 -18.44
CA GLU A 186 -27.83 -16.36 -19.62
C GLU A 186 -26.86 -16.14 -20.79
N LYS A 187 -26.58 -17.24 -21.50
CA LYS A 187 -25.69 -17.34 -22.65
C LYS A 187 -26.41 -16.96 -23.95
N ASP A 188 -25.59 -16.46 -24.87
CA ASP A 188 -25.61 -16.64 -26.34
C ASP A 188 -26.12 -15.52 -27.28
N GLU A 189 -25.19 -15.19 -28.20
CA GLU A 189 -25.30 -14.89 -29.64
C GLU A 189 -25.93 -13.57 -30.17
N ASN A 190 -25.03 -12.63 -30.51
CA ASN A 190 -24.86 -11.93 -31.79
C ASN A 190 -26.09 -11.44 -32.61
N LYS A 191 -26.30 -10.10 -32.70
CA LYS A 191 -26.66 -9.39 -33.96
C LYS A 191 -26.64 -7.85 -33.85
N GLU A 192 -26.14 -7.23 -34.92
CA GLU A 192 -26.05 -5.80 -35.23
C GLU A 192 -27.39 -5.04 -35.34
N LYS A 193 -27.33 -3.71 -35.02
CA LYS A 193 -27.66 -2.51 -35.85
C LYS A 193 -28.70 -1.47 -35.32
N THR A 194 -28.15 -0.25 -35.08
CA THR A 194 -28.56 1.14 -35.44
C THR A 194 -29.70 1.92 -34.77
N GLU A 195 -29.33 3.18 -34.42
CA GLU A 195 -30.06 4.49 -34.43
C GLU A 195 -31.20 4.73 -33.41
N SER A 196 -31.46 5.94 -32.86
CA SER A 196 -30.82 7.27 -32.74
C SER A 196 -31.74 8.13 -31.84
N GLY A 197 -31.24 9.22 -31.24
CA GLY A 197 -32.03 10.32 -30.63
C GLY A 197 -31.85 10.43 -29.10
N SER A 198 -30.88 11.23 -28.61
CA SER A 198 -30.92 12.69 -28.36
C SER A 198 -31.66 13.07 -27.08
N ASP A 199 -30.91 13.51 -26.07
CA ASP A 199 -31.21 14.73 -25.31
C ASP A 199 -29.91 15.23 -24.64
N GLU A 200 -29.51 16.44 -25.02
CA GLU A 200 -28.41 17.23 -24.47
C GLU A 200 -28.92 18.19 -23.39
N LEU A 201 -27.95 18.77 -22.66
CA LEU A 201 -27.98 19.88 -21.68
C LEU A 201 -28.10 19.41 -20.21
N ASP A 202 -27.22 19.77 -19.27
CA ASP A 202 -26.25 20.88 -19.21
C ASP A 202 -25.17 20.54 -18.15
N PRO A 203 -23.91 21.01 -18.28
CA PRO A 203 -22.78 20.63 -17.44
C PRO A 203 -22.48 21.71 -16.40
N GLU A 204 -22.55 21.39 -15.10
CA GLU A 204 -21.93 22.22 -14.06
C GLU A 204 -21.81 21.42 -12.75
N ASN A 205 -20.67 20.75 -12.61
CA ASN A 205 -19.89 20.57 -11.38
C ASN A 205 -18.73 19.63 -11.72
N GLU A 206 -17.74 20.20 -12.42
CA GLU A 206 -16.40 19.66 -12.50
C GLU A 206 -15.71 19.86 -11.15
N ASP A 207 -15.93 18.94 -10.21
CA ASP A 207 -14.97 18.73 -9.13
C ASP A 207 -13.93 17.71 -9.62
N GLU A 208 -12.80 18.29 -10.02
CA GLU A 208 -11.47 17.76 -10.26
C GLU A 208 -11.19 16.31 -9.79
N ASP A 209 -11.56 15.29 -10.58
CA ASP A 209 -10.94 13.96 -10.49
C ASP A 209 -10.61 13.36 -11.86
N LYS A 210 -9.97 14.18 -12.70
CA LYS A 210 -9.43 13.77 -14.00
C LYS A 210 -7.96 14.17 -14.13
N SER A 211 -7.08 13.53 -13.33
CA SER A 211 -5.65 13.42 -13.69
C SER A 211 -4.81 12.41 -12.88
N LYS A 212 -5.32 11.69 -11.86
CA LYS A 212 -4.49 10.79 -11.04
C LYS A 212 -4.47 9.32 -11.49
N GLY A 213 -4.73 9.07 -12.77
CA GLY A 213 -4.94 7.72 -13.31
C GLY A 213 -3.70 6.82 -13.43
N ASN A 214 -2.52 7.22 -12.95
CA ASN A 214 -1.33 6.38 -13.09
C ASN A 214 -0.21 6.65 -12.07
N GLU A 215 -0.52 7.32 -10.95
CA GLU A 215 0.49 7.49 -9.89
C GLU A 215 0.63 6.17 -9.12
N ASP A 216 1.87 5.73 -8.94
CA ASP A 216 2.18 4.55 -8.16
C ASP A 216 1.93 4.83 -6.66
N LEU A 217 1.49 3.81 -5.90
CA LEU A 217 1.16 3.96 -4.47
C LEU A 217 2.33 4.56 -3.68
N GLU A 218 3.55 4.17 -4.03
CA GLU A 218 4.76 4.65 -3.38
C GLU A 218 4.97 6.16 -3.58
N ASP A 219 4.57 6.71 -4.73
CA ASP A 219 4.71 8.13 -5.05
C ASP A 219 3.66 8.95 -4.29
N VAL A 220 2.42 8.45 -4.21
CA VAL A 220 1.34 9.06 -3.43
C VAL A 220 1.75 9.21 -1.96
N LEU A 221 2.31 8.15 -1.36
CA LEU A 221 2.75 8.16 0.04
C LEU A 221 3.97 9.06 0.24
N ASN A 222 4.91 9.08 -0.71
CA ASN A 222 6.10 9.91 -0.59
C ASN A 222 5.77 11.40 -0.70
N ASN A 223 4.86 11.77 -1.61
CA ASN A 223 4.41 13.16 -1.72
C ASN A 223 3.74 13.62 -0.43
N TYR A 224 2.94 12.77 0.21
CA TYR A 224 2.35 13.07 1.51
C TYR A 224 3.42 13.27 2.60
N ASP A 225 4.42 12.39 2.68
CA ASP A 225 5.53 12.53 3.63
C ASP A 225 6.30 13.85 3.41
N THR A 226 6.67 14.19 2.16
CA THR A 226 7.41 15.43 1.85
C THR A 226 6.63 16.68 2.23
N ILE A 227 5.32 16.74 1.92
CA ILE A 227 4.48 17.90 2.24
C ILE A 227 4.41 18.13 3.75
N ASN A 228 4.28 17.05 4.54
CA ASN A 228 4.22 17.18 5.99
C ASN A 228 5.59 17.51 6.60
N GLU A 229 6.69 16.95 6.09
CA GLU A 229 8.04 17.32 6.54
C GLU A 229 8.34 18.81 6.30
N ASP A 230 7.89 19.36 5.16
CA ASP A 230 8.02 20.79 4.85
C ASP A 230 7.14 21.67 5.76
N GLN A 231 5.92 21.21 6.11
CA GLN A 231 5.02 21.91 7.03
C GLN A 231 5.55 21.91 8.48
N GLU A 232 6.02 20.76 8.99
CA GLU A 232 6.62 20.66 10.33
C GLU A 232 7.90 21.51 10.43
N ALA A 233 8.70 21.58 9.36
CA ALA A 233 9.87 22.45 9.29
C ALA A 233 9.49 23.93 9.30
N ALA A 234 8.44 24.33 8.58
CA ALA A 234 7.94 25.71 8.56
C ALA A 234 7.39 26.15 9.94
N GLU A 235 6.58 25.32 10.59
CA GLU A 235 6.04 25.60 11.92
C GLU A 235 7.15 25.70 12.98
N THR A 236 8.18 24.86 12.89
CA THR A 236 9.33 24.94 13.81
C THR A 236 10.12 26.24 13.63
N ILE A 237 10.25 26.74 12.40
CA ILE A 237 10.94 28.00 12.11
C ILE A 237 10.13 29.19 12.65
N GLU A 238 8.81 29.23 12.44
CA GLU A 238 7.93 30.29 12.95
C GLU A 238 7.98 30.37 14.49
N VAL A 239 7.93 29.24 15.18
CA VAL A 239 8.05 29.20 16.66
C VAL A 239 9.42 29.69 17.14
N THR A 240 10.51 29.39 16.41
CA THR A 240 11.83 29.92 16.76
C THR A 240 11.97 31.42 16.51
N GLU A 241 11.37 31.95 15.43
CA GLU A 241 11.39 33.39 15.14
C GLU A 241 10.56 34.21 16.15
N GLU A 242 9.40 33.70 16.58
CA GLU A 242 8.61 34.34 17.65
C GLU A 242 9.37 34.34 19.00
N SER A 243 10.13 33.28 19.31
CA SER A 243 10.91 33.21 20.56
C SER A 243 12.16 34.10 20.60
N ILE A 244 12.62 34.61 19.46
CA ILE A 244 13.80 35.50 19.36
C ILE A 244 13.39 36.99 19.44
N LEU A 245 12.09 37.29 19.35
CA LEU A 245 11.54 38.64 19.36
C LEU A 245 10.94 39.08 20.72
N GLU A 246 10.99 38.24 21.76
CA GLU A 246 10.73 38.58 23.17
C GLU A 246 12.01 38.74 24.00
#